data_AF-A0A927RNN5-F1
#
_entry.id   AF-A0A927RNN5-F1
#
_cell.length_a   1.000
_cell.length_b   1.000
_cell.length_c   1.000
_cell.angle_alpha   90.00
_cell.angle_beta   90.00
_cell.angle_gamma   90.00
#
_symmetry.space_group_name_H-M   'P 1'
#
loop_
_entity.id
_entity.type
_entity.pdbx_description
1 polymer ?
#
loop_
_entity_poly.entity_id
_entity_poly.type
_entity_poly.pdbx_seq_one_letter_code
_entity_poly.pdbx_strand_id
1 'polypeptide(L)' 'MKTRSGLGFGSPLEAVTRDKAARLRRLAGRWLADHDVRPKAVRIDVVGILRQASGPARIEHVRGVD' A
#
# COMPACT_ATOMS: atom_id res chain seq x y z
N MET A 1 -2.82 5.28 -6.07
CA MET A 1 -3.79 5.57 -4.99
C MET A 1 -5.03 4.73 -5.22
N LYS A 2 -5.48 3.93 -4.25
CA LYS A 2 -6.75 3.19 -4.33
C LYS A 2 -7.63 3.77 -3.23
N THR A 3 -8.47 4.74 -3.58
CA THR A 3 -9.43 5.34 -2.66
C THR A 3 -10.65 4.43 -2.59
N ARG A 4 -11.04 3.97 -1.40
CA ARG A 4 -12.25 3.17 -1.21
C ARG A 4 -13.13 3.85 -0.17
N SER A 5 -14.39 4.10 -0.53
CA SER A 5 -15.41 4.66 0.36
C SER A 5 -16.41 3.56 0.73
N GLY A 6 -16.24 2.94 1.90
CA GLY A 6 -17.22 1.98 2.44
C GLY A 6 -16.60 0.89 3.31
N LEU A 7 -17.30 0.55 4.40
CA LEU A 7 -16.94 -0.47 5.40
C LEU A 7 -17.28 -1.92 4.99
N GLY A 8 -17.58 -2.17 3.71
CA GLY A 8 -18.24 -3.42 3.28
C GLY A 8 -17.41 -4.70 3.27
N PHE A 9 -16.09 -4.65 3.47
CA PHE A 9 -15.22 -5.84 3.45
C PHE A 9 -13.98 -5.59 4.33
N GLY A 10 -14.15 -5.77 5.64
CA GLY A 10 -13.10 -5.82 6.67
C GLY A 10 -12.05 -4.71 6.66
N SER A 11 -10.97 -4.91 7.41
CA SER A 11 -9.96 -3.86 7.60
C SER A 11 -9.18 -3.61 6.30
N PRO A 12 -8.66 -2.38 6.07
CA PRO A 12 -7.79 -2.07 4.93
C PRO A 12 -6.63 -3.06 4.71
N LEU A 13 -6.20 -3.75 5.77
CA LEU A 13 -5.21 -4.83 5.74
C LEU A 13 -5.69 -6.08 4.97
N GLU A 14 -6.96 -6.49 5.07
CA GLU A 14 -7.51 -7.57 4.23
C GLU A 14 -7.42 -7.23 2.74
N ALA A 15 -7.39 -5.94 2.40
CA ALA A 15 -7.30 -5.48 1.02
C ALA A 15 -5.87 -5.55 0.42
N VAL A 16 -4.83 -5.81 1.22
CA VAL A 16 -3.45 -6.02 0.75
C VAL A 16 -3.21 -7.51 0.56
N THR A 17 -3.72 -8.06 -0.54
CA THR A 17 -3.41 -9.44 -0.90
C THR A 17 -1.92 -9.56 -1.24
N ARG A 18 -1.31 -10.72 -0.95
CA ARG A 18 0.09 -11.04 -1.31
C ARG A 18 0.40 -10.72 -2.77
N ASP A 19 -0.57 -10.92 -3.66
CA ASP A 19 -0.45 -10.60 -5.09
C ASP A 19 -0.20 -9.11 -5.38
N LYS A 20 -0.82 -8.21 -4.61
CA LYS A 20 -0.57 -6.76 -4.74
C LYS A 20 0.84 -6.42 -4.29
N ALA A 21 1.31 -7.00 -3.19
CA ALA A 21 2.66 -6.79 -2.69
C ALA A 21 3.70 -7.27 -3.72
N ALA A 22 3.51 -8.47 -4.28
CA ALA A 22 4.38 -9.02 -5.33
C ALA A 22 4.41 -8.13 -6.59
N ARG A 23 3.26 -7.61 -7.03
CA ARG A 23 3.20 -6.67 -8.17
C ARG A 23 3.96 -5.38 -7.89
N LEU A 24 3.83 -4.80 -6.70
CA LEU A 24 4.54 -3.58 -6.31
C LEU A 24 6.06 -3.81 -6.25
N ARG A 25 6.51 -4.95 -5.71
CA ARG A 25 7.93 -5.35 -5.75
C ARG A 25 8.48 -5.40 -7.17
N ARG A 26 7.74 -6.00 -8.09
CA ARG A 26 8.16 -6.08 -9.51
C ARG A 26 8.27 -4.69 -10.15
N LEU A 27 7.32 -3.80 -9.87
CA LEU A 27 7.36 -2.42 -10.38
C LEU A 27 8.53 -1.63 -9.79
N ALA A 28 8.80 -1.78 -8.50
CA ALA A 28 9.96 -1.17 -7.86
C ALA A 28 11.27 -1.64 -8.50
N GLY A 29 11.41 -2.94 -8.77
CA GLY A 29 12.58 -3.49 -9.45
C GLY A 29 12.81 -2.90 -10.84
N ARG A 30 11.74 -2.73 -11.64
CA ARG A 30 11.83 -2.08 -12.95
C ARG A 30 12.24 -0.61 -12.84
N TRP A 31 11.59 0.12 -11.93
CA TRP A 31 11.93 1.52 -11.69
C TRP A 31 13.41 1.69 -11.30
N LEU A 32 13.93 0.84 -10.41
CA LEU A 32 15.35 0.87 -10.03
C LEU A 32 16.28 0.60 -11.22
N ALA A 33 15.93 -0.34 -12.10
CA ALA A 33 16.70 -0.63 -13.31
C ALA A 33 16.74 0.57 -14.26
N ASP A 34 15.66 1.34 -14.35
CA ASP A 34 15.55 2.50 -15.22
C ASP A 34 16.23 3.77 -14.65
N HIS A 35 16.50 3.82 -13.34
CA HIS A 35 16.94 5.05 -12.63
C HIS A 35 18.38 4.98 -12.09
N ASP A 36 19.17 3.97 -12.45
CA ASP A 36 20.57 3.75 -12.02
C ASP A 36 20.84 3.98 -10.52
N VAL A 37 19.87 3.59 -9.69
CA VAL A 37 19.97 3.68 -8.23
C VAL A 37 20.00 2.29 -7.61
N ARG A 38 20.90 2.10 -6.64
CA ARG A 38 21.14 0.81 -5.96
C ARG A 38 20.96 0.94 -4.45
N PRO A 39 19.72 1.04 -3.95
CA PRO A 39 19.47 1.12 -2.52
C PRO A 39 19.83 -0.21 -1.82
N LYS A 40 20.26 -0.14 -0.56
CA LYS A 40 20.53 -1.34 0.26
C LYS A 40 19.27 -2.16 0.57
N ALA A 41 18.09 -1.52 0.55
CA ALA A 41 16.81 -2.16 0.79
C ALA A 41 15.67 -1.36 0.14
N VAL A 42 14.58 -2.05 -0.19
CA VAL A 42 13.31 -1.45 -0.64
C VAL A 42 12.23 -1.82 0.36
N ARG A 43 11.50 -0.81 0.88
CA ARG A 43 10.36 -1.01 1.77
C ARG A 43 9.07 -0.59 1.07
N ILE A 44 8.06 -1.44 1.14
CA ILE A 44 6.72 -1.13 0.65
C ILE A 44 5.83 -0.92 1.86
N ASP A 45 5.27 0.27 1.99
CA ASP A 45 4.32 0.62 3.03
C ASP A 45 2.92 0.78 2.42
N VAL A 46 1.90 0.42 3.19
CA VAL A 46 0.50 0.60 2.79
C VAL A 46 -0.18 1.56 3.75
N VAL A 47 -0.80 2.60 3.20
CA VAL A 47 -1.64 3.52 3.96
C VAL A 47 -3.09 3.29 3.56
N GLY A 48 -3.89 2.77 4.49
CA GLY A 48 -5.34 2.72 4.40
C GLY A 48 -5.94 4.05 4.85
N ILE A 49 -6.84 4.63 4.05
CA ILE A 49 -7.60 5.81 4.42
C ILE A 49 -9.07 5.47 4.33
N LEU A 50 -9.77 5.53 5.47
CA LEU A 50 -11.19 5.25 5.56
C LEU A 50 -11.94 6.56 5.83
N ARG A 51 -12.74 6.99 4.86
CA ARG A 51 -13.63 8.14 4.99
C ARG A 51 -14.82 7.75 5.87
N GLN A 52 -15.10 8.56 6.89
CA GLN A 52 -16.28 8.38 7.74
C GLN A 52 -17.45 9.22 7.19
N ALA A 53 -18.68 8.90 7.60
CA ALA A 53 -19.87 9.69 7.23
C ALA A 53 -19.85 11.09 7.89
N SER A 54 -19.26 11.19 9.08
CA SER A 54 -18.97 12.44 9.78
C SER A 54 -17.64 12.33 10.53
N GLY A 55 -16.99 13.47 10.78
CA GLY A 55 -15.69 13.53 11.46
C GLY A 55 -14.47 13.28 10.56
N PRO A 56 -13.25 13.28 11.13
CA PRO A 56 -12.01 13.08 10.38
C PRO A 56 -11.91 11.68 9.78
N ALA A 57 -11.14 11.56 8.69
CA ALA A 57 -10.84 10.25 8.12
C ALA A 57 -9.94 9.43 9.07
N ARG A 58 -10.15 8.11 9.10
CA ARG A 58 -9.25 7.19 9.81
C ARG A 58 -8.10 6.81 8.89
N ILE A 59 -6.89 6.86 9.43
CA ILE A 59 -5.68 6.47 8.72
C ILE A 59 -5.08 5.25 9.42
N GLU A 60 -4.75 4.23 8.64
CA GLU A 60 -4.02 3.05 9.07
C GLU A 60 -2.74 2.94 8.24
N HIS A 61 -1.59 2.79 8.91
CA HIS A 61 -0.30 2.67 8.23
C HIS A 61 0.34 1.32 8.58
N VAL A 62 0.49 0.50 7.55
CA VAL A 62 1.19 -0.78 7.61
C VAL A 62 2.55 -0.58 6.99
N ARG A 63 3.60 -0.84 7.78
CA ARG A 63 4.99 -0.68 7.34
C ARG A 63 5.55 -2.01 6.91
N GLY A 64 6.29 -2.02 5.79
CA GLY A 64 7.05 -3.19 5.33
C GLY A 64 6.19 -4.42 5.05
N VAL A 65 5.25 -4.32 4.12
CA VAL A 65 4.41 -5.48 3.75
C VAL A 65 5.22 -6.53 2.97
N ASP A 66 5.16 -7.78 3.40
CA ASP A 66 5.83 -8.96 2.79
C ASP A 66 5.08 -9.58 1.59
#